data_AF-A0A6G0VJA6-F1
#
_entry.id   AF-A0A6G0VJA6-F1
#
_cell.length_a   1.000
_cell.length_b   1.000
_cell.length_c   1.000
_cell.angle_alpha   90.00
_cell.angle_beta   90.00
_cell.angle_gamma   90.00
#
_symmetry.space_group_name_H-M   'P 1'
#
loop_
_entity.id
_entity.type
_entity.pdbx_description
1 polymer ?
#
loop_
_entity_poly.entity_id
_entity_poly.type
_entity_poly.pdbx_seq_one_letter_code
_entity_poly.pdbx_strand_id
1 'polypeptide(L)'
;KDVIEVQKHVNQYIINPLLDAFINFAKSNFQNERPSLYNDFSSLVSNLRNPFKLFDSDYKLYSFLKNEGYATNFKEVTINDQLMPAHRSGKLQNKQITTKGILMPLKFQFKTFFEVNKLIRPTLNYITSLKQNNVRLTNFIQGELWREKIKLYPGKTLIPYILYVDDFEINNPLGSNSSKHSICNLYYSFPCLPMEESRLENIFYAAITKTSDLKQFGNEKCFECLIDELKDLEISGIDIDDGNNVIIKIHFILGLVVGDNLGLNCFLNFSKSFSSNYFCRLCRAPKEMTQKLSYENSELMRTEENYQLDVSDPNSKGVDNESLLNNIPSFHVVKNYYADIMHDLFEGVCHYNTIHIINYFINSMKYFDLDILNSRKQLFDYGSKEIENISPKIQLHHLKKKKLKMSAREMMTFIMYFPIMIGDLVPSD
;
A
#
# COMPACT_ATOMS: atom_id res chain seq x y z
N LYS A 1 -3.97 0.66 21.63
CA LYS A 1 -4.57 0.27 22.94
C LYS A 1 -4.44 -1.23 23.21
N ASP A 2 -4.45 -2.10 22.19
CA ASP A 2 -4.34 -3.56 22.36
C ASP A 2 -3.06 -4.08 23.03
N VAL A 3 -1.87 -3.59 22.67
CA VAL A 3 -0.61 -4.25 23.07
C VAL A 3 -0.43 -4.31 24.60
N ILE A 4 -0.68 -3.20 25.31
CA ILE A 4 -0.54 -3.15 26.78
C ILE A 4 -1.61 -4.01 27.46
N GLU A 5 -2.82 -4.06 26.90
CA GLU A 5 -3.91 -4.88 27.41
C GLU A 5 -3.63 -6.37 27.21
N VAL A 6 -3.12 -6.75 26.04
CA VAL A 6 -2.63 -8.11 25.74
C VAL A 6 -1.49 -8.48 26.67
N GLN A 7 -0.50 -7.62 26.87
CA GLN A 7 0.60 -7.85 27.82
C GLN A 7 0.08 -8.10 29.24
N LYS A 8 -0.92 -7.32 29.68
CA LYS A 8 -1.55 -7.50 30.99
C LYS A 8 -2.28 -8.83 31.09
N HIS A 9 -3.04 -9.22 30.07
CA HIS A 9 -3.74 -10.51 30.02
C HIS A 9 -2.77 -11.69 29.98
N VAL A 10 -1.72 -11.63 29.17
CA VAL A 10 -0.66 -12.65 29.13
C VAL A 10 0.00 -12.78 30.50
N ASN A 11 0.32 -11.67 31.17
CA ASN A 11 0.86 -11.70 32.52
C ASN A 11 -0.10 -12.36 33.51
N GLN A 12 -1.37 -11.98 33.49
CA GLN A 12 -2.37 -12.42 34.44
C GLN A 12 -2.76 -13.89 34.26
N TYR A 13 -2.96 -14.34 33.03
CA TYR A 13 -3.57 -15.64 32.73
C TYR A 13 -2.58 -16.71 32.30
N ILE A 14 -1.36 -16.34 31.89
CA ILE A 14 -0.35 -17.30 31.40
C ILE A 14 0.90 -17.25 32.27
N ILE A 15 1.58 -16.10 32.34
CA ILE A 15 2.89 -15.98 33.01
C ILE A 15 2.74 -16.25 34.51
N ASN A 16 1.90 -15.50 35.21
CA ASN A 16 1.78 -15.62 36.67
C ASN A 16 1.36 -17.04 37.10
N PRO A 17 0.31 -17.66 36.52
CA PRO A 17 -0.07 -19.03 36.89
C PRO A 17 1.04 -20.06 36.61
N LEU A 18 1.78 -19.93 35.51
CA LEU A 18 2.89 -20.83 35.19
C LEU A 18 4.04 -20.69 36.19
N LEU A 19 4.43 -19.45 36.52
CA LEU A 19 5.49 -19.19 37.50
C LEU A 19 5.07 -19.64 38.91
N ASP A 20 3.79 -19.48 39.28
CA ASP A 20 3.24 -19.99 40.54
C ASP A 20 3.31 -21.53 40.59
N ALA A 21 3.01 -22.21 39.48
CA ALA A 21 3.17 -23.67 39.37
C ALA A 21 4.63 -24.11 39.55
N PHE A 22 5.59 -23.38 38.96
CA PHE A 22 7.03 -23.66 39.16
C PHE A 22 7.48 -23.46 40.60
N ILE A 23 7.03 -22.40 41.28
CA ILE A 23 7.32 -22.18 42.69
C ILE A 23 6.72 -23.32 43.54
N ASN A 24 5.49 -23.72 43.27
CA ASN A 24 4.83 -24.82 44.00
C ASN A 24 5.54 -26.17 43.77
N PHE A 25 5.98 -26.44 42.55
CA PHE A 25 6.80 -27.62 42.25
C PHE A 25 8.11 -27.60 43.04
N ALA A 26 8.85 -26.49 42.99
CA ALA A 26 10.12 -26.35 43.71
C ALA A 26 9.93 -26.47 45.22
N LYS A 27 8.85 -25.89 45.74
CA LYS A 27 8.47 -25.98 47.15
C LYS A 27 8.24 -27.43 47.59
N SER A 28 7.57 -28.22 46.75
CA SER A 28 7.23 -29.61 47.06
C SER A 28 8.43 -30.57 46.96
N ASN A 29 9.43 -30.25 46.14
CA ASN A 29 10.55 -31.17 45.84
C ASN A 29 11.88 -30.78 46.48
N PHE A 30 12.13 -29.50 46.73
CA PHE A 30 13.47 -29.02 47.13
C PHE A 30 13.48 -28.29 48.48
N GLN A 31 12.34 -27.76 48.95
CA GLN A 31 12.34 -26.85 50.11
C GLN A 31 12.95 -27.47 51.37
N ASN A 32 12.65 -28.73 51.66
CA ASN A 32 13.12 -29.41 52.87
C ASN A 32 14.47 -30.11 52.67
N GLU A 33 14.71 -30.69 51.48
CA GLU A 33 15.91 -31.49 51.19
C GLU A 33 17.10 -30.65 50.70
N ARG A 34 16.83 -29.57 49.95
CA ARG A 34 17.85 -28.69 49.35
C ARG A 34 17.42 -27.21 49.40
N PRO A 35 17.48 -26.56 50.59
CA PRO A 35 16.98 -25.21 50.79
C PRO A 35 17.68 -24.14 49.94
N SER A 36 18.99 -24.29 49.70
CA SER A 36 19.76 -23.38 48.82
C SER A 36 19.26 -23.42 47.38
N LEU A 37 19.08 -24.63 46.84
CA LEU A 37 18.54 -24.83 45.49
C LEU A 37 17.12 -24.28 45.34
N TYR A 38 16.27 -24.45 46.36
CA TYR A 38 14.93 -23.85 46.38
C TYR A 38 14.99 -22.31 46.32
N ASN A 39 15.88 -21.69 47.09
CA ASN A 39 16.03 -20.23 47.11
C ASN A 39 16.55 -19.70 45.76
N ASP A 40 17.56 -20.35 45.18
CA ASP A 40 18.12 -19.96 43.88
C ASP A 40 17.06 -20.09 42.77
N PHE A 41 16.32 -21.20 42.75
CA PHE A 41 15.25 -21.42 41.78
C PHE A 41 14.09 -20.42 41.97
N SER A 42 13.66 -20.18 43.21
CA SER A 42 12.58 -19.24 43.51
C SER A 42 12.95 -17.80 43.16
N SER A 43 14.22 -17.42 43.36
CA SER A 43 14.76 -16.12 42.94
C SER A 43 14.73 -15.99 41.41
N LEU A 44 15.20 -17.01 40.68
CA LEU A 44 15.15 -17.05 39.22
C LEU A 44 13.71 -16.90 38.69
N VAL A 45 12.76 -17.69 39.23
CA VAL A 45 11.35 -17.65 38.81
C VAL A 45 10.70 -16.30 39.16
N SER A 46 11.06 -15.70 40.29
CA SER A 46 10.56 -14.38 40.68
C SER A 46 11.06 -13.27 39.75
N ASN A 47 12.29 -13.38 39.23
CA ASN A 47 12.84 -12.44 38.25
C ASN A 47 12.13 -12.50 36.89
N LEU A 48 11.44 -13.59 36.59
CA LEU A 48 10.62 -13.73 35.38
C LEU A 48 9.24 -13.08 35.52
N ARG A 49 8.87 -12.56 36.70
CA ARG A 49 7.63 -11.80 36.84
C ARG A 49 7.75 -10.45 36.14
N ASN A 50 6.76 -10.13 35.31
CA ASN A 50 6.68 -8.91 34.49
C ASN A 50 7.73 -8.84 33.38
N PRO A 51 7.75 -9.81 32.44
CA PRO A 51 8.67 -9.80 31.28
C PRO A 51 8.57 -8.52 30.44
N PHE A 52 7.43 -7.82 30.52
CA PHE A 52 7.15 -6.61 29.74
C PHE A 52 7.55 -5.31 30.44
N LYS A 53 8.21 -5.34 31.61
CA LYS A 53 8.56 -4.15 32.40
C LYS A 53 9.34 -3.08 31.62
N LEU A 54 10.13 -3.51 30.63
CA LEU A 54 10.93 -2.65 29.76
C LEU A 54 10.09 -1.92 28.69
N PHE A 55 8.83 -2.32 28.48
CA PHE A 55 7.97 -1.80 27.42
C PHE A 55 6.47 -1.84 27.80
N ASP A 56 6.19 -1.64 29.09
CA ASP A 56 4.84 -1.64 29.70
C ASP A 56 4.07 -0.30 29.52
N SER A 57 4.68 0.66 28.81
CA SER A 57 4.05 1.91 28.40
C SER A 57 4.57 2.33 27.03
N ASP A 58 3.80 3.13 26.30
CA ASP A 58 4.20 3.65 24.98
C ASP A 58 5.54 4.38 25.04
N TYR A 59 5.78 5.14 26.12
CA TYR A 59 7.05 5.84 26.35
C TYR A 59 8.23 4.87 26.49
N LYS A 60 8.08 3.82 27.30
CA LYS A 60 9.13 2.83 27.53
C LYS A 60 9.38 1.98 26.28
N LEU A 61 8.31 1.54 25.61
CA LEU A 61 8.41 0.82 24.34
C LEU A 61 9.15 1.66 23.30
N TYR A 62 8.75 2.92 23.12
CA TYR A 62 9.39 3.81 22.16
C TYR A 62 10.86 4.10 22.53
N SER A 63 11.14 4.32 23.82
CA SER A 63 12.52 4.52 24.29
C SER A 63 13.37 3.28 24.06
N PHE A 64 12.83 2.07 24.30
CA PHE A 64 13.51 0.82 24.03
C PHE A 64 13.80 0.67 22.53
N LEU A 65 12.78 0.81 21.68
CA LEU A 65 12.93 0.71 20.22
C LEU A 65 13.96 1.71 19.68
N LYS A 66 14.02 2.93 20.24
CA LYS A 66 15.01 3.93 19.86
C LYS A 66 16.42 3.57 20.30
N ASN A 67 16.58 3.05 21.51
CA ASN A 67 17.88 2.62 22.04
C ASN A 67 18.45 1.42 21.27
N GLU A 68 17.58 0.49 20.86
CA GLU A 68 17.95 -0.67 20.05
C GLU A 68 18.09 -0.35 18.56
N GLY A 69 17.87 0.91 18.15
CA GLY A 69 18.01 1.34 16.75
C GLY A 69 16.89 0.84 15.81
N TYR A 70 15.73 0.45 16.35
CA TYR A 70 14.54 0.05 15.59
C TYR A 70 13.58 1.20 15.29
N ALA A 71 13.69 2.31 16.01
CA ALA A 71 12.86 3.49 15.79
C ALA A 71 13.68 4.77 15.84
N THR A 72 13.24 5.76 15.07
CA THR A 72 13.69 7.14 15.20
C THR A 72 12.50 8.08 15.11
N ASN A 73 12.72 9.35 15.44
CA ASN A 73 11.65 10.35 15.44
C ASN A 73 11.16 10.57 14.00
N PHE A 74 9.84 10.48 13.80
CA PHE A 74 9.20 10.98 12.58
C PHE A 74 9.29 12.50 12.53
N LYS A 75 9.23 13.06 11.32
CA LYS A 75 9.28 14.50 11.10
C LYS A 75 7.86 15.02 10.95
N GLU A 76 7.43 15.87 11.88
CA GLU A 76 6.22 16.67 11.68
C GLU A 76 6.51 17.79 10.68
N VAL A 77 5.77 17.81 9.57
CA VAL A 77 5.91 18.82 8.53
C VAL A 77 4.79 19.83 8.69
N THR A 78 5.13 21.10 8.87
CA THR A 78 4.14 22.18 8.91
C THR A 78 3.64 22.48 7.50
N ILE A 79 2.37 22.20 7.23
CA ILE A 79 1.71 22.44 5.93
C ILE A 79 1.22 23.89 5.85
N ASN A 80 0.68 24.40 6.95
CA ASN A 80 0.14 25.75 7.04
C ASN A 80 0.20 26.25 8.48
N ASP A 81 0.43 27.54 8.64
CA ASP A 81 0.44 28.20 9.95
C ASP A 81 -0.26 29.56 9.83
N GLN A 82 -1.40 29.70 10.51
CA GLN A 82 -2.24 30.90 10.40
C GLN A 82 -2.73 31.38 11.77
N LEU A 83 -2.81 32.69 11.92
CA LEU A 83 -3.45 33.33 13.06
C LEU A 83 -4.94 33.52 12.77
N MET A 84 -5.79 32.84 13.52
CA MET A 84 -7.24 33.01 13.43
C MET A 84 -7.77 33.70 14.70
N PRO A 85 -8.73 34.64 14.56
CA PRO A 85 -9.43 35.18 15.71
C PRO A 85 -10.23 34.07 16.40
N ALA A 86 -10.02 33.92 17.71
CA ALA A 86 -10.71 32.97 18.55
C ALA A 86 -11.18 33.65 19.84
N HIS A 87 -12.41 33.41 20.27
CA HIS A 87 -12.86 33.88 21.56
C HIS A 87 -12.42 32.91 22.66
N ARG A 88 -11.63 33.41 23.62
CA ARG A 88 -11.28 32.70 24.86
C ARG A 88 -11.71 33.55 26.04
N SER A 89 -12.56 32.98 26.90
CA SER A 89 -13.09 33.66 28.09
C SER A 89 -13.72 35.03 27.78
N GLY A 90 -14.49 35.12 26.70
CA GLY A 90 -15.20 36.34 26.29
C GLY A 90 -14.34 37.41 25.60
N LYS A 91 -13.02 37.23 25.47
CA LYS A 91 -12.14 38.16 24.75
C LYS A 91 -11.70 37.58 23.40
N LEU A 92 -11.68 38.44 22.38
CA LEU A 92 -11.07 38.11 21.08
C LEU A 92 -9.56 37.99 21.26
N GLN A 93 -9.01 36.81 20.98
CA GLN A 93 -7.57 36.54 20.99
C GLN A 93 -7.18 35.90 19.67
N ASN A 94 -5.99 36.21 19.17
CA ASN A 94 -5.47 35.51 18.00
C ASN A 94 -4.94 34.14 18.45
N LYS A 95 -5.49 33.07 17.87
CA LYS A 95 -5.03 31.70 18.08
C LYS A 95 -4.25 31.26 16.84
N GLN A 96 -3.01 30.84 17.05
CA GLN A 96 -2.23 30.16 16.02
C GLN A 96 -2.82 28.77 15.79
N ILE A 97 -3.16 28.47 14.54
CA ILE A 97 -3.62 27.17 14.08
C ILE A 97 -2.59 26.66 13.08
N THR A 98 -1.85 25.64 13.50
CA THR A 98 -0.83 24.98 12.69
C THR A 98 -1.39 23.65 12.18
N THR A 99 -1.41 23.51 10.86
CA THR A 99 -1.75 22.26 10.17
C THR A 99 -0.46 21.49 9.89
N LYS A 100 -0.43 20.20 10.23
CA LYS A 100 0.75 19.36 10.12
C LYS A 100 0.47 18.06 9.38
N GLY A 101 1.44 17.62 8.58
CA GLY A 101 1.57 16.27 8.07
C GLY A 101 2.69 15.51 8.78
N ILE A 102 2.80 14.21 8.52
CA ILE A 102 3.86 13.35 9.06
C ILE A 102 4.68 12.82 7.90
N LEU A 103 6.00 12.98 8.00
CA LEU A 103 6.99 12.35 7.12
C LEU A 103 7.76 11.31 7.93
N MET A 104 7.77 10.08 7.43
CA MET A 104 8.53 9.00 8.04
C MET A 104 10.02 9.16 7.72
N PRO A 105 10.93 8.74 8.60
CA PRO A 105 12.36 8.92 8.42
C PRO A 105 12.90 7.90 7.40
N LEU A 106 12.72 8.17 6.11
CA LEU A 106 12.88 7.17 5.04
C LEU A 106 14.30 6.62 4.99
N LYS A 107 15.32 7.47 5.08
CA LYS A 107 16.72 7.01 5.09
C LYS A 107 17.00 6.00 6.20
N PHE A 108 16.47 6.28 7.40
CA PHE A 108 16.62 5.38 8.54
C PHE A 108 15.87 4.08 8.28
N GLN A 109 14.62 4.13 7.80
CA GLN A 109 13.84 2.93 7.53
C GLN A 109 14.49 2.06 6.46
N PHE A 110 14.92 2.65 5.34
CA PHE A 110 15.56 1.93 4.24
C PHE A 110 16.87 1.27 4.73
N LYS A 111 17.75 2.03 5.40
CA LYS A 111 19.00 1.50 5.95
C LYS A 111 18.73 0.36 6.93
N THR A 112 17.91 0.61 7.94
CA THR A 112 17.64 -0.35 9.03
C THR A 112 17.00 -1.62 8.51
N PHE A 113 16.05 -1.51 7.58
CA PHE A 113 15.40 -2.68 6.98
C PHE A 113 16.39 -3.60 6.26
N PHE A 114 17.31 -3.04 5.48
CA PHE A 114 18.29 -3.84 4.76
C PHE A 114 19.41 -4.39 5.67
N GLU A 115 19.85 -3.63 6.68
CA GLU A 115 20.93 -4.06 7.61
C GLU A 115 20.45 -5.13 8.58
N VAL A 116 19.33 -4.90 9.28
CA VAL A 116 18.82 -5.82 10.31
C VAL A 116 18.48 -7.18 9.70
N ASN A 117 17.86 -7.17 8.52
CA ASN A 117 17.44 -8.40 7.83
C ASN A 117 18.52 -8.95 6.88
N LYS A 118 19.69 -8.30 6.76
CA LYS A 118 20.79 -8.68 5.87
C LYS A 118 20.35 -8.92 4.42
N LEU A 119 19.51 -8.01 3.90
CA LEU A 119 18.81 -8.21 2.62
C LEU A 119 19.54 -7.67 1.40
N ILE A 120 20.65 -6.94 1.55
CA ILE A 120 21.38 -6.35 0.41
C ILE A 120 21.85 -7.43 -0.59
N ARG A 121 22.63 -8.41 -0.14
CA ARG A 121 23.15 -9.46 -1.03
C ARG A 121 22.02 -10.29 -1.67
N PRO A 122 21.03 -10.80 -0.92
CA PRO A 122 19.88 -11.49 -1.52
C PRO A 122 19.16 -10.65 -2.58
N THR A 123 18.92 -9.37 -2.29
CA THR A 123 18.27 -8.42 -3.22
C THR A 123 19.09 -8.22 -4.50
N LEU A 124 20.39 -7.97 -4.38
CA LEU A 124 21.26 -7.78 -5.55
C LEU A 124 21.43 -9.06 -6.38
N ASN A 125 21.49 -10.22 -5.73
CA ASN A 125 21.51 -11.52 -6.41
C ASN A 125 20.21 -11.75 -7.18
N TYR A 126 19.06 -11.45 -6.57
CA TYR A 126 17.77 -11.57 -7.24
C TYR A 126 17.65 -10.62 -8.43
N ILE A 127 18.05 -9.34 -8.27
CA ILE A 127 18.13 -8.37 -9.36
C ILE A 127 19.00 -8.89 -10.52
N THR A 128 20.15 -9.49 -10.20
CA THR A 128 21.05 -10.07 -11.22
C THR A 128 20.38 -11.25 -11.95
N SER A 129 19.70 -12.13 -11.22
CA SER A 129 18.97 -13.27 -11.81
C SER A 129 17.83 -12.82 -12.73
N LEU A 130 17.10 -11.76 -12.35
CA LEU A 130 16.04 -11.17 -13.15
C LEU A 130 16.58 -10.56 -14.45
N LYS A 131 17.75 -9.93 -14.41
CA LYS A 131 18.42 -9.37 -15.61
C LYS A 131 18.91 -10.44 -16.58
N GLN A 132 19.22 -11.64 -16.09
CA GLN A 132 19.65 -12.77 -16.93
C GLN A 132 18.45 -13.50 -17.55
N ASN A 133 17.28 -13.45 -16.92
CA ASN A 133 16.06 -14.06 -17.44
C ASN A 133 15.39 -13.17 -18.49
N ASN A 134 15.57 -13.53 -19.76
CA ASN A 134 14.97 -12.83 -20.90
C ASN A 134 13.77 -13.58 -21.51
N VAL A 135 13.34 -14.70 -20.93
CA VAL A 135 12.28 -15.54 -21.52
C VAL A 135 10.89 -14.99 -21.20
N ARG A 136 10.70 -14.49 -19.97
CA ARG A 136 9.41 -13.97 -19.51
C ARG A 136 9.63 -12.77 -18.59
N LEU A 137 8.80 -11.75 -18.78
CA LEU A 137 8.69 -10.65 -17.83
C LEU A 137 7.97 -11.15 -16.56
N THR A 138 8.70 -11.19 -15.45
CA THR A 138 8.21 -11.58 -14.13
C THR A 138 8.38 -10.47 -13.10
N ASN A 139 9.14 -9.42 -13.42
CA ASN A 139 9.38 -8.29 -12.53
C ASN A 139 9.47 -6.96 -13.30
N PHE A 140 9.09 -5.87 -12.64
CA PHE A 140 9.17 -4.51 -13.15
C PHE A 140 10.54 -4.15 -13.75
N ILE A 141 11.64 -4.60 -13.13
CA ILE A 141 12.99 -4.21 -13.57
C ILE A 141 13.41 -4.78 -14.92
N GLN A 142 12.66 -5.75 -15.46
CA GLN A 142 12.90 -6.29 -16.80
C GLN A 142 12.25 -5.42 -17.90
N GLY A 143 11.38 -4.49 -17.52
CA GLY A 143 10.69 -3.57 -18.44
C GLY A 143 11.57 -2.41 -18.92
N GLU A 144 11.12 -1.77 -20.02
CA GLU A 144 11.85 -0.66 -20.65
C GLU A 144 12.00 0.55 -19.73
N LEU A 145 10.96 0.91 -18.97
CA LEU A 145 10.97 2.06 -18.07
C LEU A 145 12.12 1.98 -17.05
N TRP A 146 12.38 0.81 -16.48
CA TRP A 146 13.51 0.64 -15.57
C TRP A 146 14.85 0.74 -16.29
N ARG A 147 14.97 0.19 -17.51
CA ARG A 147 16.18 0.31 -18.34
C ARG A 147 16.52 1.77 -18.64
N GLU A 148 15.52 2.63 -18.82
CA GLU A 148 15.76 4.07 -19.00
C GLU A 148 16.23 4.74 -17.72
N LYS A 149 15.59 4.45 -16.58
CA LYS A 149 15.95 5.03 -15.28
C LYS A 149 17.40 4.73 -14.88
N ILE A 150 17.87 3.50 -15.10
CA ILE A 150 19.25 3.11 -14.72
C ILE A 150 20.33 3.81 -15.57
N LYS A 151 20.00 4.28 -16.79
CA LYS A 151 20.97 5.00 -17.65
C LYS A 151 21.41 6.33 -17.03
N LEU A 152 20.59 6.94 -16.18
CA LEU A 152 20.92 8.19 -15.47
C LEU A 152 22.04 8.01 -14.44
N TYR A 153 22.30 6.77 -14.01
CA TYR A 153 23.18 6.45 -12.89
C TYR A 153 24.19 5.34 -13.25
N PRO A 154 25.06 5.57 -14.26
CA PRO A 154 26.02 4.56 -14.70
C PRO A 154 26.99 4.19 -13.57
N GLY A 155 27.23 2.89 -13.40
CA GLY A 155 28.17 2.35 -12.41
C GLY A 155 27.73 2.42 -10.94
N LYS A 156 26.51 2.89 -10.66
CA LYS A 156 25.95 2.93 -9.31
C LYS A 156 25.15 1.66 -8.98
N THR A 157 25.11 1.30 -7.70
CA THR A 157 24.24 0.23 -7.19
C THR A 157 22.84 0.80 -6.95
N LEU A 158 21.85 0.28 -7.68
CA LEU A 158 20.49 0.82 -7.71
C LEU A 158 19.49 -0.21 -7.17
N ILE A 159 18.62 0.23 -6.26
CA ILE A 159 17.48 -0.56 -5.80
C ILE A 159 16.18 0.22 -6.10
N PRO A 160 15.24 -0.36 -6.86
CA PRO A 160 13.94 0.27 -7.07
C PRO A 160 13.09 0.19 -5.80
N TYR A 161 12.21 1.16 -5.62
CA TYR A 161 11.06 1.06 -4.73
C TYR A 161 9.79 1.54 -5.44
N ILE A 162 8.63 1.06 -5.02
CA ILE A 162 7.32 1.48 -5.53
C ILE A 162 6.63 2.27 -4.44
N LEU A 163 6.11 3.45 -4.79
CA LEU A 163 5.31 4.30 -3.91
C LEU A 163 3.82 4.04 -4.18
N TYR A 164 3.04 3.82 -3.13
CA TYR A 164 1.60 3.56 -3.20
C TYR A 164 0.87 4.72 -2.56
N VAL A 165 -0.19 5.19 -3.21
CA VAL A 165 -1.07 6.24 -2.68
C VAL A 165 -2.43 5.62 -2.39
N ASP A 166 -2.91 5.78 -1.17
CA ASP A 166 -4.22 5.29 -0.75
C ASP A 166 -4.88 6.28 0.23
N ASP A 167 -6.21 6.40 0.15
CA ASP A 167 -7.01 7.24 1.04
C ASP A 167 -7.79 6.33 2.00
N PHE A 168 -7.45 6.41 3.28
CA PHE A 168 -8.09 5.63 4.34
C PHE A 168 -9.04 6.47 5.19
N GLU A 169 -10.27 6.01 5.40
CA GLU A 169 -11.25 6.70 6.23
C GLU A 169 -11.34 6.12 7.65
N ILE A 170 -10.90 6.89 8.64
CA ILE A 170 -11.09 6.58 10.06
C ILE A 170 -12.54 6.86 10.43
N ASN A 171 -13.33 5.81 10.63
CA ASN A 171 -14.79 5.82 10.85
C ASN A 171 -15.59 5.86 9.56
N ASN A 172 -15.66 4.73 8.87
CA ASN A 172 -16.63 4.48 7.82
C ASN A 172 -17.92 3.79 8.34
N PRO A 173 -18.80 4.42 9.16
CA PRO A 173 -20.16 3.92 9.35
C PRO A 173 -21.16 4.79 8.56
N LEU A 174 -21.67 4.25 7.46
CA LEU A 174 -23.05 4.35 6.93
C LEU A 174 -23.84 5.70 7.06
N GLY A 175 -23.21 6.86 7.22
CA GLY A 175 -23.88 8.11 7.57
C GLY A 175 -23.44 9.33 6.75
N SER A 176 -24.26 10.38 6.76
CA SER A 176 -24.12 11.62 5.97
C SER A 176 -22.88 12.49 6.28
N ASN A 177 -21.99 12.04 7.17
CA ASN A 177 -20.73 12.69 7.53
C ASN A 177 -19.49 11.84 7.13
N SER A 178 -19.68 10.80 6.31
CA SER A 178 -18.59 10.04 5.68
C SER A 178 -17.63 10.98 4.95
N SER A 179 -16.34 10.67 4.94
CA SER A 179 -15.16 11.38 4.40
C SER A 179 -14.56 12.53 5.23
N LYS A 180 -15.11 12.90 6.40
CA LYS A 180 -14.55 14.00 7.22
C LYS A 180 -13.17 13.71 7.83
N HIS A 181 -12.85 12.44 8.01
CA HIS A 181 -11.61 11.98 8.66
C HIS A 181 -10.77 11.08 7.74
N SER A 182 -10.88 11.30 6.42
CA SER A 182 -10.03 10.63 5.45
C SER A 182 -8.57 11.08 5.58
N ILE A 183 -7.67 10.12 5.50
CA ILE A 183 -6.23 10.28 5.58
C ILE A 183 -5.63 9.75 4.28
N CYS A 184 -4.87 10.62 3.61
CA CYS A 184 -4.02 10.23 2.50
C CYS A 184 -2.73 9.65 3.05
N ASN A 185 -2.53 8.36 2.80
CA ASN A 185 -1.34 7.63 3.17
C ASN A 185 -0.50 7.36 1.93
N LEU A 186 0.81 7.55 2.09
CA LEU A 186 1.80 7.09 1.15
C LEU A 186 2.57 5.95 1.76
N TYR A 187 2.61 4.83 1.04
CA TYR A 187 3.36 3.64 1.41
C TYR A 187 4.46 3.37 0.40
N TYR A 188 5.43 2.54 0.76
CA TYR A 188 6.39 2.00 -0.18
C TYR A 188 6.70 0.53 0.08
N SER A 189 7.15 -0.14 -0.97
CA SER A 189 7.74 -1.47 -0.89
C SER A 189 8.85 -1.63 -1.93
N PHE A 190 9.67 -2.66 -1.75
CA PHE A 190 10.78 -2.98 -2.64
C PHE A 190 10.38 -4.14 -3.56
N PRO A 191 10.21 -3.94 -4.88
CA PRO A 191 9.74 -4.98 -5.79
C PRO A 191 10.79 -6.06 -6.10
N CYS A 192 12.03 -5.88 -5.62
CA CYS A 192 13.16 -6.77 -5.86
C CYS A 192 13.65 -7.47 -4.59
N LEU A 193 12.81 -7.57 -3.56
CA LEU A 193 13.11 -8.46 -2.45
C LEU A 193 13.02 -9.93 -2.91
N PRO A 194 13.76 -10.85 -2.24
CA PRO A 194 13.56 -12.28 -2.42
C PRO A 194 12.08 -12.68 -2.24
N MET A 195 11.65 -13.78 -2.87
CA MET A 195 10.24 -14.18 -2.84
C MET A 195 9.72 -14.45 -1.43
N GLU A 196 10.58 -14.92 -0.53
CA GLU A 196 10.30 -15.21 0.88
C GLU A 196 9.94 -13.96 1.69
N GLU A 197 10.31 -12.80 1.18
CA GLU A 197 10.08 -11.47 1.74
C GLU A 197 8.87 -10.75 1.11
N SER A 198 8.11 -11.44 0.24
CA SER A 198 6.83 -10.93 -0.28
C SER A 198 5.75 -11.04 0.81
N ARG A 199 5.79 -10.15 1.80
CA ARG A 199 4.91 -10.12 2.97
C ARG A 199 4.27 -8.74 3.13
N LEU A 200 3.05 -8.70 3.66
CA LEU A 200 2.36 -7.44 3.97
C LEU A 200 3.14 -6.57 4.96
N GLU A 201 3.89 -7.19 5.86
CA GLU A 201 4.76 -6.51 6.84
C GLU A 201 5.92 -5.73 6.19
N ASN A 202 6.27 -6.05 4.94
CA ASN A 202 7.29 -5.37 4.15
C ASN A 202 6.71 -4.23 3.28
N ILE A 203 5.53 -3.72 3.66
CA ILE A 203 4.94 -2.48 3.14
C ILE A 203 5.07 -1.42 4.23
N PHE A 204 5.80 -0.36 3.94
CA PHE A 204 6.19 0.66 4.90
C PHE A 204 5.48 1.98 4.64
N TYR A 205 5.28 2.79 5.68
CA TYR A 205 4.76 4.15 5.52
C TYR A 205 5.87 5.12 5.09
N ALA A 206 5.60 5.96 4.10
CA ALA A 206 6.44 7.08 3.69
C ALA A 206 5.96 8.41 4.30
N ALA A 207 4.69 8.74 4.12
CA ALA A 207 4.12 10.00 4.59
C ALA A 207 2.62 9.89 4.82
N ILE A 208 2.09 10.78 5.66
CA ILE A 208 0.69 10.82 6.06
C ILE A 208 0.22 12.27 6.08
N THR A 209 -0.90 12.55 5.42
CA THR A 209 -1.58 13.85 5.51
C THR A 209 -3.10 13.66 5.56
N LYS A 210 -3.84 14.61 6.14
CA LYS A 210 -5.30 14.53 6.07
C LYS A 210 -5.75 14.88 4.66
N THR A 211 -6.68 14.11 4.11
CA THR A 211 -7.24 14.37 2.78
C THR A 211 -7.92 15.75 2.72
N SER A 212 -8.47 16.25 3.85
CA SER A 212 -9.01 17.61 3.94
C SER A 212 -7.95 18.69 3.75
N ASP A 213 -6.77 18.49 4.35
CA ASP A 213 -5.67 19.44 4.29
C ASP A 213 -5.06 19.41 2.88
N LEU A 214 -4.98 18.22 2.28
CA LEU A 214 -4.56 18.07 0.88
C LEU A 214 -5.47 18.84 -0.10
N LYS A 215 -6.79 18.74 0.09
CA LYS A 215 -7.78 19.49 -0.71
C LYS A 215 -7.66 21.00 -0.53
N GLN A 216 -7.29 21.45 0.67
CA GLN A 216 -7.21 22.88 1.00
C GLN A 216 -5.88 23.51 0.57
N PHE A 217 -4.76 22.81 0.75
CA PHE A 217 -3.41 23.38 0.61
C PHE A 217 -2.65 22.88 -0.62
N GLY A 218 -3.15 21.85 -1.32
CA GLY A 218 -2.52 21.29 -2.51
C GLY A 218 -1.38 20.31 -2.20
N ASN A 219 -0.91 19.62 -3.23
CA ASN A 219 0.18 18.66 -3.12
C ASN A 219 1.50 19.34 -2.75
N GLU A 220 1.69 20.57 -3.24
CA GLU A 220 2.95 21.32 -3.12
C GLU A 220 3.31 21.51 -1.65
N LYS A 221 2.39 22.07 -0.86
CA LYS A 221 2.62 22.27 0.58
C LYS A 221 2.61 20.98 1.39
N CYS A 222 1.86 19.97 0.96
CA CYS A 222 1.72 18.73 1.72
C CYS A 222 2.90 17.77 1.54
N PHE A 223 3.53 17.76 0.35
CA PHE A 223 4.47 16.72 -0.04
C PHE A 223 5.84 17.22 -0.50
N GLU A 224 6.12 18.53 -0.53
CA GLU A 224 7.46 19.06 -0.86
C GLU A 224 8.57 18.39 -0.05
N CYS A 225 8.41 18.30 1.28
CA CYS A 225 9.39 17.64 2.15
C CYS A 225 9.59 16.14 1.82
N LEU A 226 8.53 15.44 1.40
CA LEU A 226 8.63 14.04 0.97
C LEU A 226 9.44 13.96 -0.31
N ILE A 227 9.12 14.77 -1.32
CA ILE A 227 9.78 14.70 -2.61
C ILE A 227 11.27 15.09 -2.51
N ASP A 228 11.63 16.05 -1.66
CA ASP A 228 13.03 16.35 -1.38
C ASP A 228 13.78 15.15 -0.78
N GLU A 229 13.14 14.39 0.12
CA GLU A 229 13.73 13.18 0.69
C GLU A 229 13.86 12.06 -0.37
N LEU A 230 12.86 11.89 -1.24
CA LEU A 230 12.93 10.93 -2.36
C LEU A 230 14.04 11.30 -3.36
N LYS A 231 14.20 12.59 -3.67
CA LYS A 231 15.29 13.11 -4.52
C LYS A 231 16.65 12.82 -3.93
N ASP A 232 16.80 13.00 -2.62
CA ASP A 232 18.07 12.77 -1.96
C ASP A 232 18.41 11.27 -1.85
N LEU A 233 17.43 10.41 -1.61
CA LEU A 233 17.58 8.95 -1.68
C LEU A 233 18.10 8.48 -3.05
N GLU A 234 17.66 9.15 -4.12
CA GLU A 234 18.07 8.87 -5.49
C GLU A 234 19.47 9.45 -5.80
N ILE A 235 19.72 10.73 -5.51
CA ILE A 235 20.96 11.42 -5.89
C ILE A 235 22.12 11.05 -4.95
N SER A 236 21.90 11.20 -3.65
CA SER A 236 22.93 11.05 -2.62
C SER A 236 23.11 9.59 -2.22
N GLY A 237 22.03 8.80 -2.21
CA GLY A 237 22.05 7.40 -1.79
C GLY A 237 22.28 7.22 -0.28
N ILE A 238 22.42 5.97 0.15
CA ILE A 238 22.65 5.57 1.54
C ILE A 238 23.81 4.57 1.58
N ASP A 239 24.72 4.73 2.54
CA ASP A 239 25.73 3.75 2.88
C ASP A 239 25.13 2.66 3.79
N ILE A 240 25.12 1.41 3.32
CA ILE A 240 24.46 0.26 3.96
C ILE A 240 25.47 -0.89 4.11
N ASP A 241 25.51 -1.53 5.27
CA ASP A 241 26.27 -2.78 5.47
C ASP A 241 25.60 -3.95 4.72
N ASP A 242 26.37 -4.66 3.92
CA ASP A 242 25.91 -5.81 3.13
C ASP A 242 25.67 -7.10 3.95
N GLY A 243 25.92 -7.06 5.25
CA GLY A 243 25.80 -8.16 6.21
C GLY A 243 27.13 -8.84 6.55
N ASN A 244 28.22 -8.44 5.90
CA ASN A 244 29.58 -8.92 6.14
C ASN A 244 30.55 -7.79 6.54
N ASN A 245 30.05 -6.69 7.12
CA ASN A 245 30.81 -5.49 7.45
C ASN A 245 31.41 -4.79 6.21
N VAL A 246 30.82 -4.99 5.03
CA VAL A 246 31.19 -4.25 3.82
C VAL A 246 30.15 -3.18 3.58
N ILE A 247 30.57 -1.92 3.61
CA ILE A 247 29.70 -0.78 3.33
C ILE A 247 29.56 -0.60 1.82
N ILE A 248 28.32 -0.65 1.34
CA ILE A 248 27.96 -0.42 -0.05
C ILE A 248 27.09 0.83 -0.12
N LYS A 249 27.43 1.74 -1.03
CA LYS A 249 26.61 2.90 -1.34
C LYS A 249 25.49 2.53 -2.31
N ILE A 250 24.26 2.70 -1.88
CA ILE A 250 23.06 2.30 -2.61
C ILE A 250 22.20 3.51 -2.91
N HIS A 251 21.81 3.65 -4.17
CA HIS A 251 20.88 4.69 -4.62
C HIS A 251 19.49 4.07 -4.79
N PHE A 252 18.49 4.69 -4.18
CA PHE A 252 17.12 4.20 -4.24
C PHE A 252 16.34 4.98 -5.28
N ILE A 253 15.82 4.28 -6.28
CA ILE A 253 15.19 4.90 -7.44
C ILE A 253 13.68 4.68 -7.36
N LEU A 254 12.89 5.74 -7.49
CA LEU A 254 11.45 5.63 -7.57
C LEU A 254 11.06 4.90 -8.86
N GLY A 255 10.65 3.64 -8.73
CA GLY A 255 10.29 2.78 -9.85
C GLY A 255 8.95 3.16 -10.45
N LEU A 256 7.90 3.14 -9.62
CA LEU A 256 6.53 3.49 -9.98
C LEU A 256 5.83 4.21 -8.83
N VAL A 257 4.82 4.99 -9.20
CA VAL A 257 3.80 5.49 -8.28
C VAL A 257 2.49 4.82 -8.66
N VAL A 258 1.87 4.12 -7.73
CA VAL A 258 0.69 3.28 -7.96
C VAL A 258 -0.42 3.64 -6.98
N GLY A 259 -1.65 3.29 -7.34
CA GLY A 259 -2.85 3.61 -6.60
C GLY A 259 -4.07 3.53 -7.50
N ASP A 260 -5.24 3.77 -6.93
CA ASP A 260 -6.47 3.86 -7.70
C ASP A 260 -6.46 5.12 -8.60
N ASN A 261 -7.40 5.19 -9.54
CA ASN A 261 -7.42 6.31 -10.49
C ASN A 261 -7.59 7.67 -9.80
N LEU A 262 -8.43 7.75 -8.76
CA LEU A 262 -8.70 9.01 -8.09
C LEU A 262 -7.50 9.48 -7.26
N GLY A 263 -6.90 8.58 -6.48
CA GLY A 263 -5.69 8.83 -5.70
C GLY A 263 -4.53 9.24 -6.59
N LEU A 264 -4.30 8.54 -7.70
CA LEU A 264 -3.25 8.91 -8.66
C LEU A 264 -3.51 10.25 -9.33
N ASN A 265 -4.72 10.51 -9.83
CA ASN A 265 -5.02 11.81 -10.44
C ASN A 265 -4.85 12.94 -9.40
N CYS A 266 -5.26 12.72 -8.14
CA CYS A 266 -5.05 13.67 -7.07
C CYS A 266 -3.56 13.92 -6.80
N PHE A 267 -2.77 12.88 -6.58
CA PHE A 267 -1.36 12.99 -6.18
C PHE A 267 -0.45 13.49 -7.31
N LEU A 268 -0.78 13.15 -8.56
CA LEU A 268 0.01 13.53 -9.75
C LEU A 268 -0.45 14.84 -10.41
N ASN A 269 -1.35 15.62 -9.77
CA ASN A 269 -1.88 16.89 -10.28
C ASN A 269 -2.61 16.78 -11.64
N PHE A 270 -3.43 15.75 -11.84
CA PHE A 270 -4.36 15.62 -12.96
C PHE A 270 -5.82 15.84 -12.53
N SER A 271 -6.71 15.98 -13.51
CA SER A 271 -8.14 16.19 -13.27
C SER A 271 -8.74 15.12 -12.36
N LYS A 272 -9.33 15.57 -11.26
CA LYS A 272 -9.95 14.70 -10.23
C LYS A 272 -11.38 14.29 -10.56
N SER A 273 -11.92 14.81 -11.67
CA SER A 273 -13.29 14.54 -12.12
C SER A 273 -13.29 13.67 -13.36
N PHE A 274 -13.79 12.44 -13.22
CA PHE A 274 -13.97 11.51 -14.36
C PHE A 274 -15.18 11.86 -15.24
N SER A 275 -15.92 12.91 -14.87
CA SER A 275 -16.98 13.47 -15.70
C SER A 275 -16.47 14.51 -16.70
N SER A 276 -15.26 15.06 -16.49
CA SER A 276 -14.61 16.05 -17.33
C SER A 276 -14.43 15.58 -18.77
N ASN A 277 -14.32 16.51 -19.72
CA ASN A 277 -14.02 16.14 -21.11
C ASN A 277 -12.63 15.51 -21.26
N TYR A 278 -11.66 15.94 -20.46
CA TYR A 278 -10.31 15.39 -20.41
C TYR A 278 -10.00 14.92 -18.99
N PHE A 279 -10.32 13.65 -18.69
CA PHE A 279 -10.13 13.06 -17.36
C PHE A 279 -8.92 12.11 -17.29
N CYS A 280 -8.42 11.66 -18.43
CA CYS A 280 -7.39 10.63 -18.49
C CYS A 280 -6.00 11.22 -18.19
N ARG A 281 -5.27 10.59 -17.26
CA ARG A 281 -3.86 10.92 -17.00
C ARG A 281 -2.91 10.40 -18.08
N LEU A 282 -3.30 9.37 -18.83
CA LEU A 282 -2.45 8.70 -19.81
C LEU A 282 -2.49 9.36 -21.20
N CYS A 283 -3.65 9.89 -21.59
CA CYS A 283 -3.86 10.48 -22.90
C CYS A 283 -4.71 11.76 -22.85
N ARG A 284 -4.72 12.49 -23.97
CA ARG A 284 -5.44 13.75 -24.21
C ARG A 284 -6.73 13.54 -25.01
N ALA A 285 -7.22 12.30 -25.09
CA ALA A 285 -8.44 11.99 -25.82
C ALA A 285 -9.67 12.60 -25.11
N PRO A 286 -10.57 13.30 -25.84
CA PRO A 286 -11.84 13.76 -25.29
C PRO A 286 -12.73 12.58 -24.87
N LYS A 287 -13.56 12.79 -23.86
CA LYS A 287 -14.45 11.76 -23.30
C LYS A 287 -15.37 11.10 -24.32
N GLU A 288 -15.90 11.86 -25.28
CA GLU A 288 -16.74 11.28 -26.33
C GLU A 288 -15.95 10.33 -27.23
N MET A 289 -14.68 10.62 -27.45
CA MET A 289 -13.80 9.77 -28.24
C MET A 289 -13.42 8.50 -27.47
N THR A 290 -13.13 8.59 -26.17
CA THR A 290 -12.75 7.41 -25.36
C THR A 290 -13.84 6.36 -25.28
N GLN A 291 -15.11 6.72 -25.46
CA GLN A 291 -16.24 5.79 -25.54
C GLN A 291 -16.27 4.94 -26.82
N LYS A 292 -15.53 5.37 -27.85
CA LYS A 292 -15.49 4.73 -29.17
C LYS A 292 -14.13 4.08 -29.46
N LEU A 293 -13.08 4.46 -28.75
CA LEU A 293 -11.74 3.90 -28.89
C LEU A 293 -11.72 2.44 -28.40
N SER A 294 -11.27 1.55 -29.27
CA SER A 294 -10.97 0.14 -28.95
C SER A 294 -9.47 -0.15 -28.91
N TYR A 295 -8.64 0.81 -29.34
CA TYR A 295 -7.19 0.74 -29.37
C TYR A 295 -6.58 2.07 -28.93
N GLU A 296 -5.32 2.03 -28.51
CA GLU A 296 -4.55 3.22 -28.21
C GLU A 296 -4.40 4.11 -29.45
N ASN A 297 -4.55 5.42 -29.27
CA ASN A 297 -4.20 6.41 -30.29
C ASN A 297 -2.91 7.13 -29.86
N SER A 298 -1.81 6.79 -30.50
CA SER A 298 -0.47 7.31 -30.21
C SER A 298 -0.36 8.83 -30.32
N GLU A 299 -1.14 9.47 -31.21
CA GLU A 299 -1.14 10.93 -31.40
C GLU A 299 -1.75 11.68 -30.21
N LEU A 300 -2.59 10.99 -29.43
CA LEU A 300 -3.27 11.55 -28.27
C LEU A 300 -2.57 11.21 -26.96
N MET A 301 -1.51 10.39 -26.99
CA MET A 301 -0.75 10.07 -25.77
C MET A 301 -0.07 11.32 -25.20
N ARG A 302 0.06 11.37 -23.88
CA ARG A 302 0.80 12.46 -23.25
C ARG A 302 2.29 12.31 -23.52
N THR A 303 2.93 13.42 -23.83
CA THR A 303 4.37 13.57 -23.96
C THR A 303 4.82 14.67 -23.02
N GLU A 304 6.11 14.74 -22.68
CA GLU A 304 6.61 15.80 -21.81
C GLU A 304 6.35 17.18 -22.43
N GLU A 305 6.54 17.29 -23.75
CA GLU A 305 6.26 18.52 -24.51
C GLU A 305 4.80 18.94 -24.41
N ASN A 306 3.86 18.03 -24.68
CA ASN A 306 2.44 18.38 -24.66
C ASN A 306 1.86 18.53 -23.25
N TYR A 307 2.47 17.87 -22.26
CA TYR A 307 2.15 18.07 -20.85
C TYR A 307 2.53 19.47 -20.40
N GLN A 308 3.73 19.95 -20.75
CA GLN A 308 4.16 21.31 -20.39
C GLN A 308 3.29 22.40 -21.04
N LEU A 309 2.82 22.16 -22.27
CA LEU A 309 1.80 23.01 -22.90
C LEU A 309 0.49 22.98 -22.12
N ASP A 310 0.00 21.80 -21.71
CA ASP A 310 -1.24 21.65 -20.96
C ASP A 310 -1.15 22.27 -19.54
N VAL A 311 0.02 22.24 -18.89
CA VAL A 311 0.28 22.91 -17.59
C VAL A 311 0.10 24.43 -17.69
N SER A 312 0.54 25.02 -18.81
CA SER A 312 0.51 26.46 -19.02
C SER A 312 -0.82 26.98 -19.58
N ASP A 313 -1.73 26.08 -19.98
CA ASP A 313 -2.98 26.40 -20.67
C ASP A 313 -4.15 26.55 -19.68
N PRO A 314 -4.85 27.70 -19.63
CA PRO A 314 -6.11 27.85 -18.89
C PRO A 314 -7.21 26.86 -19.31
N ASN A 315 -7.16 26.37 -20.56
CA ASN A 315 -8.02 25.30 -21.09
C ASN A 315 -7.31 23.94 -21.13
N SER A 316 -6.41 23.73 -20.17
CA SER A 316 -5.69 22.49 -19.91
C SER A 316 -6.52 21.25 -20.26
N LYS A 317 -5.91 20.32 -21.00
CA LYS A 317 -6.52 19.02 -21.30
C LYS A 317 -6.42 18.08 -20.10
N GLY A 318 -6.85 18.49 -18.91
CA GLY A 318 -6.97 17.62 -17.74
C GLY A 318 -5.73 17.54 -16.85
N VAL A 319 -4.80 18.49 -16.97
CA VAL A 319 -3.68 18.72 -16.04
C VAL A 319 -4.06 19.87 -15.10
N ASP A 320 -4.12 19.61 -13.79
CA ASP A 320 -4.55 20.63 -12.83
C ASP A 320 -3.40 21.62 -12.52
N ASN A 321 -2.18 21.10 -12.36
CA ASN A 321 -0.95 21.85 -12.10
C ASN A 321 0.29 21.02 -12.53
N GLU A 322 1.47 21.62 -12.56
CA GLU A 322 2.71 20.84 -12.68
C GLU A 322 2.87 19.90 -11.48
N SER A 323 3.20 18.64 -11.73
CA SER A 323 3.40 17.66 -10.66
C SER A 323 4.76 17.88 -9.98
N LEU A 324 4.74 18.02 -8.65
CA LEU A 324 5.97 18.15 -7.86
C LEU A 324 6.89 16.92 -8.00
N LEU A 325 6.35 15.76 -8.38
CA LEU A 325 7.13 14.53 -8.61
C LEU A 325 8.04 14.63 -9.84
N ASN A 326 7.75 15.50 -10.80
CA ASN A 326 8.65 15.73 -11.95
C ASN A 326 10.01 16.33 -11.51
N ASN A 327 10.12 16.79 -10.26
CA ASN A 327 11.40 17.23 -9.68
C ASN A 327 12.34 16.07 -9.30
N ILE A 328 11.86 14.82 -9.31
CA ILE A 328 12.69 13.63 -9.09
C ILE A 328 13.38 13.26 -10.42
N PRO A 329 14.73 13.21 -10.49
CA PRO A 329 15.43 13.12 -11.77
C PRO A 329 15.01 11.92 -12.65
N SER A 330 14.75 10.77 -12.05
CA SER A 330 14.33 9.55 -12.74
C SER A 330 12.84 9.47 -13.05
N PHE A 331 12.03 10.47 -12.68
CA PHE A 331 10.57 10.40 -12.75
C PHE A 331 9.96 11.53 -13.57
N HIS A 332 8.97 11.16 -14.38
CA HIS A 332 8.03 12.11 -14.98
C HIS A 332 6.65 11.43 -15.07
N VAL A 333 5.59 12.18 -14.74
CA VAL A 333 4.21 11.67 -14.71
C VAL A 333 3.70 11.06 -16.02
N VAL A 334 4.23 11.47 -17.17
CA VAL A 334 3.81 10.97 -18.51
C VAL A 334 4.67 9.81 -19.01
N LYS A 335 5.70 9.40 -18.27
CA LYS A 335 6.51 8.22 -18.56
C LYS A 335 6.22 7.07 -17.60
N ASN A 336 5.82 7.39 -16.37
CA ASN A 336 5.60 6.44 -15.29
C ASN A 336 4.13 6.02 -15.22
N TYR A 337 3.66 5.36 -16.28
CA TYR A 337 2.27 4.92 -16.38
C TYR A 337 1.96 3.75 -15.45
N TYR A 338 0.81 3.83 -14.81
CA TYR A 338 0.20 2.73 -14.06
C TYR A 338 -1.32 2.77 -14.23
N ALA A 339 -1.91 1.60 -14.41
CA ALA A 339 -3.35 1.35 -14.37
C ALA A 339 -3.59 0.24 -13.34
N ASP A 340 -4.62 0.41 -12.53
CA ASP A 340 -4.87 -0.48 -11.41
C ASP A 340 -5.73 -1.65 -11.86
N ILE A 341 -5.09 -2.78 -12.16
CA ILE A 341 -5.78 -4.00 -12.62
C ILE A 341 -6.88 -4.42 -11.63
N MET A 342 -6.66 -4.24 -10.32
CA MET A 342 -7.64 -4.61 -9.31
C MET A 342 -8.92 -3.78 -9.46
N HIS A 343 -8.79 -2.45 -9.39
CA HIS A 343 -9.94 -1.54 -9.46
C HIS A 343 -10.53 -1.44 -10.87
N ASP A 344 -9.70 -1.37 -11.91
CA ASP A 344 -10.13 -1.14 -13.29
C ASP A 344 -10.77 -2.39 -13.90
N LEU A 345 -10.12 -3.55 -13.78
CA LEU A 345 -10.63 -4.80 -14.35
C LEU A 345 -11.52 -5.55 -13.36
N PHE A 346 -10.96 -5.96 -12.22
CA PHE A 346 -11.65 -6.92 -11.35
C PHE A 346 -12.77 -6.34 -10.52
N GLU A 347 -12.74 -5.05 -10.15
CA GLU A 347 -13.87 -4.38 -9.50
C GLU A 347 -14.74 -3.58 -10.47
N GLY A 348 -14.18 -3.24 -11.64
CA GLY A 348 -14.83 -2.47 -12.69
C GLY A 348 -15.36 -3.32 -13.84
N VAL A 349 -14.58 -3.41 -14.92
CA VAL A 349 -15.01 -3.96 -16.22
C VAL A 349 -15.55 -5.38 -16.12
N CYS A 350 -14.90 -6.25 -15.36
CA CYS A 350 -15.32 -7.65 -15.20
C CYS A 350 -16.69 -7.77 -14.53
N HIS A 351 -17.01 -6.95 -13.52
CA HIS A 351 -18.34 -6.95 -12.92
C HIS A 351 -19.41 -6.59 -13.95
N TYR A 352 -19.18 -5.52 -14.71
CA TYR A 352 -20.15 -5.03 -15.68
C TYR A 352 -20.40 -6.05 -16.80
N ASN A 353 -19.34 -6.53 -17.44
CA ASN A 353 -19.43 -7.43 -18.59
C ASN A 353 -20.00 -8.80 -18.20
N THR A 354 -19.54 -9.37 -17.07
CA THR A 354 -19.98 -10.70 -16.64
C THR A 354 -21.48 -10.73 -16.34
N ILE A 355 -22.04 -9.66 -15.77
CA ILE A 355 -23.49 -9.57 -15.53
C ILE A 355 -24.28 -9.56 -16.85
N HIS A 356 -23.81 -8.83 -17.86
CA HIS A 356 -24.46 -8.81 -19.17
C HIS A 356 -24.41 -10.16 -19.85
N ILE A 357 -23.26 -10.84 -19.80
CA ILE A 357 -23.10 -12.20 -20.33
C ILE A 357 -24.06 -13.17 -19.64
N ILE A 358 -24.11 -13.16 -18.31
CA ILE A 358 -25.04 -14.01 -17.53
C ILE A 358 -26.50 -13.70 -17.90
N ASN A 359 -26.88 -12.42 -17.96
CA ASN A 359 -28.24 -12.03 -18.31
C ASN A 359 -28.61 -12.44 -19.74
N TYR A 360 -27.67 -12.36 -20.68
CA TYR A 360 -27.88 -12.78 -22.06
C TYR A 360 -28.12 -14.29 -22.14
N PHE A 361 -27.25 -15.11 -21.53
CA PHE A 361 -27.43 -16.57 -21.55
C PHE A 361 -28.68 -17.05 -20.83
N ILE A 362 -29.05 -16.41 -19.70
CA ILE A 362 -30.23 -16.81 -18.92
C ILE A 362 -31.53 -16.28 -19.55
N ASN A 363 -31.62 -14.98 -19.85
CA ASN A 363 -32.90 -14.36 -20.21
C ASN A 363 -33.15 -14.35 -21.72
N SER A 364 -32.11 -14.11 -22.53
CA SER A 364 -32.24 -14.02 -23.98
C SER A 364 -32.15 -15.39 -24.63
N MET A 365 -31.07 -16.12 -24.36
CA MET A 365 -30.80 -17.42 -24.99
C MET A 365 -31.49 -18.59 -24.27
N LYS A 366 -31.77 -18.44 -22.97
CA LYS A 366 -32.39 -19.46 -22.12
C LYS A 366 -31.60 -20.79 -22.12
N TYR A 367 -30.28 -20.71 -22.16
CA TYR A 367 -29.40 -21.87 -22.15
C TYR A 367 -29.34 -22.56 -20.79
N PHE A 368 -29.43 -21.77 -19.71
CA PHE A 368 -29.49 -22.26 -18.33
C PHE A 368 -30.16 -21.21 -17.45
N ASP A 369 -30.43 -21.56 -16.19
CA ASP A 369 -30.97 -20.63 -15.19
C ASP A 369 -29.94 -20.27 -14.10
N LEU A 370 -30.30 -19.31 -13.26
CA LEU A 370 -29.42 -18.81 -12.21
C LEU A 370 -29.12 -19.87 -11.13
N ASP A 371 -30.02 -20.82 -10.90
CA ASP A 371 -29.81 -21.88 -9.91
C ASP A 371 -28.83 -22.93 -10.43
N ILE A 372 -28.86 -23.27 -11.72
CA ILE A 372 -27.85 -24.11 -12.38
C ILE A 372 -26.48 -23.45 -12.26
N LEU A 373 -26.33 -22.18 -12.64
CA LEU A 373 -25.05 -21.47 -12.54
C LEU A 373 -24.51 -21.47 -11.10
N ASN A 374 -25.36 -21.15 -10.12
CA ASN A 374 -24.94 -21.14 -8.72
C ASN A 374 -24.56 -22.53 -8.20
N SER A 375 -25.31 -23.56 -8.60
CA SER A 375 -25.01 -24.95 -8.21
C SER A 375 -23.66 -25.37 -8.79
N ARG A 376 -23.39 -25.05 -10.06
CA ARG A 376 -22.09 -25.33 -10.68
C ARG A 376 -20.95 -24.57 -10.04
N LYS A 377 -21.12 -23.27 -9.74
CA LYS A 377 -20.13 -22.51 -8.95
C LYS A 377 -19.83 -23.19 -7.61
N GLN A 378 -20.84 -23.69 -6.91
CA GLN A 378 -20.66 -24.29 -5.58
C GLN A 378 -19.98 -25.66 -5.63
N LEU A 379 -20.25 -26.44 -6.68
CA LEU A 379 -19.76 -27.81 -6.83
C LEU A 379 -18.48 -27.91 -7.69
N PHE A 380 -17.96 -26.77 -8.19
CA PHE A 380 -16.75 -26.74 -9.00
C PHE A 380 -15.51 -27.06 -8.16
N ASP A 381 -14.59 -27.83 -8.72
CA ASP A 381 -13.30 -28.12 -8.09
C ASP A 381 -12.30 -26.99 -8.39
N TYR A 382 -12.16 -26.07 -7.44
CA TYR A 382 -11.24 -24.93 -7.55
C TYR A 382 -9.77 -25.30 -7.27
N GLY A 383 -9.51 -26.50 -6.73
CA GLY A 383 -8.18 -26.90 -6.25
C GLY A 383 -7.69 -26.12 -5.04
N SER A 384 -6.54 -26.53 -4.51
CA SER A 384 -6.02 -26.05 -3.22
C SER A 384 -5.61 -24.57 -3.18
N LYS A 385 -5.37 -23.95 -4.34
CA LYS A 385 -4.90 -22.55 -4.42
C LYS A 385 -6.04 -21.54 -4.50
N GLU A 386 -7.19 -21.91 -5.04
CA GLU A 386 -8.28 -20.97 -5.32
C GLU A 386 -9.51 -21.19 -4.43
N ILE A 387 -9.53 -22.24 -3.62
CA ILE A 387 -10.66 -22.57 -2.74
C ILE A 387 -11.00 -21.46 -1.72
N GLU A 388 -10.01 -20.67 -1.31
CA GLU A 388 -10.21 -19.53 -0.41
C GLU A 388 -10.78 -18.29 -1.12
N ASN A 389 -10.82 -18.29 -2.45
CA ASN A 389 -11.23 -17.16 -3.30
C ASN A 389 -12.58 -17.40 -3.99
N ILE A 390 -13.44 -18.24 -3.41
CA ILE A 390 -14.75 -18.56 -3.98
C ILE A 390 -15.79 -17.46 -3.69
N SER A 391 -16.49 -17.02 -4.73
CA SER A 391 -17.54 -16.00 -4.58
C SER A 391 -18.85 -16.57 -4.01
N PRO A 392 -19.64 -15.76 -3.26
CA PRO A 392 -20.94 -16.17 -2.74
C PRO A 392 -21.97 -16.44 -3.85
N LYS A 393 -23.14 -16.96 -3.46
CA LYS A 393 -24.28 -17.19 -4.38
C LYS A 393 -24.67 -15.87 -5.06
N ILE A 394 -24.78 -15.91 -6.39
CA ILE A 394 -25.30 -14.78 -7.19
C ILE A 394 -26.81 -14.75 -7.03
N GLN A 395 -27.32 -13.67 -6.45
CA GLN A 395 -28.75 -13.45 -6.30
C GLN A 395 -29.30 -12.61 -7.46
N LEU A 396 -30.58 -12.78 -7.78
CA LEU A 396 -31.25 -12.05 -8.87
C LEU A 396 -31.13 -10.52 -8.72
N HIS A 397 -31.14 -10.02 -7.47
CA HIS A 397 -31.01 -8.60 -7.22
C HIS A 397 -29.61 -8.04 -7.57
N HIS A 398 -28.56 -8.87 -7.54
CA HIS A 398 -27.21 -8.48 -7.99
C HIS A 398 -27.21 -8.20 -9.51
N LEU A 399 -27.87 -9.08 -10.29
CA LEU A 399 -28.01 -8.93 -11.74
C LEU A 399 -28.83 -7.69 -12.10
N LYS A 400 -29.95 -7.46 -11.38
CA LYS A 400 -30.81 -6.28 -11.57
C LYS A 400 -30.08 -4.97 -11.24
N LYS A 401 -29.30 -4.94 -10.15
CA LYS A 401 -28.51 -3.77 -9.73
C LYS A 401 -27.21 -3.60 -10.51
N LYS A 402 -26.88 -4.51 -11.43
CA LYS A 402 -25.60 -4.54 -12.17
C LYS A 402 -24.38 -4.49 -11.23
N LYS A 403 -24.46 -5.17 -10.08
CA LYS A 403 -23.37 -5.23 -9.10
C LYS A 403 -23.32 -6.60 -8.45
N LEU A 404 -22.33 -7.41 -8.82
CA LEU A 404 -22.00 -8.65 -8.13
C LEU A 404 -21.37 -8.35 -6.76
N LYS A 405 -21.71 -9.17 -5.76
CA LYS A 405 -21.12 -9.12 -4.42
C LYS A 405 -19.90 -10.04 -4.42
N MET A 406 -18.79 -9.54 -4.95
CA MET A 406 -17.50 -10.24 -5.05
C MET A 406 -16.38 -9.24 -4.77
N SER A 407 -15.33 -9.64 -4.08
CA SER A 407 -14.05 -8.95 -4.04
C SER A 407 -13.33 -9.08 -5.38
N ALA A 408 -12.31 -8.25 -5.63
CA ALA A 408 -11.50 -8.34 -6.84
C ALA A 408 -10.91 -9.75 -7.06
N ARG A 409 -10.43 -10.40 -5.99
CA ARG A 409 -9.85 -11.75 -6.05
C ARG A 409 -10.91 -12.80 -6.36
N GLU A 410 -12.07 -12.71 -5.72
CA GLU A 410 -13.22 -13.59 -6.02
C GLU A 410 -13.72 -13.42 -7.47
N MET A 411 -13.73 -12.17 -7.98
CA MET A 411 -14.08 -11.89 -9.37
C MET A 411 -13.07 -12.49 -10.33
N MET A 412 -11.76 -12.32 -10.08
CA MET A 412 -10.71 -12.92 -10.89
C MET A 412 -10.86 -14.45 -10.95
N THR A 413 -11.05 -15.10 -9.81
CA THR A 413 -11.29 -16.55 -9.76
C THR A 413 -12.56 -16.92 -10.54
N PHE A 414 -13.65 -16.18 -10.35
CA PHE A 414 -14.90 -16.45 -11.07
C PHE A 414 -14.75 -16.36 -12.58
N ILE A 415 -14.17 -15.28 -13.13
CA ILE A 415 -14.04 -15.11 -14.57
C ILE A 415 -13.10 -16.14 -15.21
N MET A 416 -12.06 -16.58 -14.50
CA MET A 416 -11.12 -17.58 -15.00
C MET A 416 -11.80 -18.94 -15.20
N TYR A 417 -12.69 -19.33 -14.27
CA TYR A 417 -13.37 -20.62 -14.32
C TYR A 417 -14.77 -20.56 -14.96
N PHE A 418 -15.34 -19.37 -15.15
CA PHE A 418 -16.69 -19.21 -15.71
C PHE A 418 -16.89 -19.94 -17.04
N PRO A 419 -15.97 -19.86 -18.04
CA PRO A 419 -16.11 -20.62 -19.28
C PRO A 419 -16.14 -22.14 -19.08
N ILE A 420 -15.42 -22.65 -18.08
CA ILE A 420 -15.38 -24.08 -17.77
C ILE A 420 -16.66 -24.52 -17.04
N MET A 421 -17.22 -23.65 -16.21
CA MET A 421 -18.44 -23.93 -15.45
C MET A 421 -19.69 -24.02 -16.33
N ILE A 422 -19.76 -23.26 -17.42
CA ILE A 422 -20.98 -23.18 -18.25
C ILE A 422 -20.76 -23.57 -19.71
N GLY A 423 -19.52 -23.89 -20.12
CA GLY A 423 -19.17 -24.08 -21.53
C GLY A 423 -20.00 -25.15 -22.24
N ASP A 424 -20.32 -26.26 -21.57
CA ASP A 424 -21.17 -27.34 -22.10
C ASP A 424 -22.66 -26.99 -22.16
N LEU A 425 -23.09 -25.93 -21.48
CA LEU A 425 -24.48 -25.43 -21.54
C LEU A 425 -24.69 -24.45 -22.69
N VAL A 426 -23.61 -23.95 -23.29
CA VAL A 426 -23.66 -23.00 -24.40
C VAL A 426 -23.37 -23.78 -25.69
N PRO A 427 -24.31 -23.84 -26.65
CA PRO A 427 -24.08 -24.50 -27.93
C PRO A 427 -22.82 -23.95 -28.63
N SER A 428 -22.05 -24.82 -29.26
CA SER A 428 -20.99 -24.40 -30.18
C SER A 428 -21.60 -23.73 -31.40
N ASP A 429 -21.03 -22.60 -31.81
CA ASP A 429 -21.35 -21.94 -33.09
C ASP A 429 -21.09 -22.86 -34.29
#